data_AF-A0A2X1KH57-F1
#
_entry.id   AF-A0A2X1KH57-F1
#
_cell.length_a   1.000
_cell.length_b   1.000
_cell.length_c   1.000
_cell.angle_alpha   90.00
_cell.angle_beta   90.00
_cell.angle_gamma   90.00
#
_symmetry.space_group_name_H-M   'P 1'
#
loop_
_entity.id
_entity.type
_entity.pdbx_description
1 polymer ?
#
loop_
_entity_poly.entity_id
_entity_poly.type
_entity_poly.pdbx_seq_one_letter_code
_entity_poly.pdbx_strand_id
1 'polypeptide(L)'
;MCWDYRQKNDIRLISAMVAFSMFEAAYYSEIIRAGIQSISLGQSSAALALGMTHWQSMKLIILPQAFRAMVPLLLTQGIVLFQDTSLVYVLSLADFFRTASTIGERDGTQVDDDPVCRICLFRY
;
A
#
# COMPACT_ATOMS: atom_id res chain seq x y z
N MET A 1 -10.29 37.02 -1.98
CA MET A 1 -9.00 36.33 -2.18
C MET A 1 -8.99 35.08 -1.30
N CYS A 2 -9.74 34.04 -1.67
CA CYS A 2 -9.91 32.82 -0.87
C CYS A 2 -10.09 31.60 -1.79
N TRP A 3 -9.05 31.22 -2.54
CA TRP A 3 -9.08 30.00 -3.37
C TRP A 3 -7.82 29.14 -3.18
N ASP A 4 -7.26 29.08 -1.97
CA ASP A 4 -6.13 28.18 -1.67
C ASP A 4 -6.33 27.39 -0.36
N TYR A 5 -7.38 26.56 -0.33
CA TYR A 5 -7.60 25.62 0.78
C TYR A 5 -8.32 24.32 0.34
N ARG A 6 -7.90 23.71 -0.77
CA ARG A 6 -8.55 22.48 -1.30
C ARG A 6 -7.59 21.34 -1.72
N GLN A 7 -6.27 21.49 -1.62
CA GLN A 7 -5.34 20.53 -2.25
C GLN A 7 -4.09 20.17 -1.41
N LYS A 8 -4.25 19.86 -0.11
CA LYS A 8 -3.13 19.29 0.70
C LYS A 8 -3.30 17.82 1.07
N ASN A 9 -4.52 17.28 1.02
CA ASN A 9 -4.79 15.90 1.40
C ASN A 9 -4.36 14.90 0.32
N ASP A 10 -4.53 15.25 -0.96
CA ASP A 10 -4.25 14.33 -2.08
C ASP A 10 -2.76 14.03 -2.24
N ILE A 11 -1.90 15.03 -2.06
CA ILE A 11 -0.44 14.89 -2.23
C ILE A 11 0.13 13.94 -1.17
N ARG A 12 -0.37 14.02 0.07
CA ARG A 12 0.07 13.16 1.17
C ARG A 12 -0.34 11.71 0.92
N LEU A 13 -1.58 11.47 0.50
CA LEU A 13 -2.08 10.13 0.18
C LEU A 13 -1.32 9.51 -1.00
N ILE A 14 -1.14 10.26 -2.10
CA ILE A 14 -0.40 9.78 -3.27
C ILE A 14 1.07 9.48 -2.89
N SER A 15 1.71 10.34 -2.10
CA SER A 15 3.08 10.10 -1.64
C SER A 15 3.21 8.84 -0.78
N ALA A 16 2.25 8.59 0.12
CA ALA A 16 2.20 7.39 0.94
C ALA A 16 1.97 6.13 0.11
N MET A 17 1.04 6.17 -0.86
CA MET A 17 0.76 5.05 -1.76
C MET A 17 1.96 4.68 -2.64
N VAL A 18 2.68 5.66 -3.17
CA VAL A 18 3.88 5.43 -3.97
C VAL A 18 5.00 4.84 -3.11
N ALA A 19 5.23 5.40 -1.92
CA ALA A 19 6.25 4.90 -1.00
C ALA A 19 5.97 3.45 -0.58
N PHE A 20 4.71 3.15 -0.23
CA PHE A 20 4.26 1.81 0.12
C PHE A 20 4.41 0.83 -1.05
N SER A 21 3.97 1.20 -2.25
CA SER A 21 4.09 0.35 -3.44
C SER A 21 5.54 0.02 -3.78
N MET A 22 6.44 0.99 -3.65
CA MET A 22 7.86 0.79 -3.92
C MET A 22 8.51 -0.12 -2.86
N PHE A 23 8.11 0.01 -1.61
CA PHE A 23 8.55 -0.87 -0.52
C PHE A 23 8.13 -2.32 -0.76
N GLU A 24 6.85 -2.56 -1.04
CA GLU A 24 6.34 -3.90 -1.35
C GLU A 24 7.05 -4.49 -2.59
N ALA A 25 7.23 -3.71 -3.66
CA ALA A 25 7.94 -4.16 -4.85
C ALA A 25 9.39 -4.59 -4.55
N ALA A 26 10.10 -3.82 -3.72
CA ALA A 26 11.45 -4.17 -3.28
C ALA A 26 11.44 -5.47 -2.46
N TYR A 27 10.45 -5.64 -1.59
CA TYR A 27 10.29 -6.84 -0.78
C TYR A 27 10.06 -8.10 -1.63
N TYR A 28 9.17 -8.01 -2.63
CA TYR A 28 8.96 -9.09 -3.60
C TYR A 28 10.22 -9.42 -4.40
N SER A 29 10.98 -8.40 -4.84
CA SER A 29 12.25 -8.59 -5.54
C SER A 29 13.26 -9.35 -4.68
N GLU A 30 13.35 -9.02 -3.40
CA GLU A 30 14.26 -9.68 -2.46
C GLU A 30 13.86 -11.13 -2.19
N ILE A 31 12.55 -11.42 -2.10
CA ILE A 31 12.05 -12.80 -2.02
C ILE A 31 12.48 -13.60 -3.26
N ILE A 32 12.35 -13.01 -4.45
CA ILE A 32 12.74 -13.69 -5.70
C ILE A 32 14.25 -13.95 -5.73
N ARG A 33 15.04 -12.93 -5.36
CA ARG A 33 16.50 -13.02 -5.29
C ARG A 33 16.95 -14.08 -4.29
N ALA A 34 16.40 -14.06 -3.07
CA ALA A 34 16.69 -15.02 -2.01
C ALA A 34 16.23 -16.43 -2.38
N GLY A 35 15.07 -16.56 -3.04
CA GLY A 35 14.55 -17.82 -3.54
C GLY A 35 15.48 -18.50 -4.54
N ILE A 36 16.04 -17.75 -5.49
CA ILE A 36 17.04 -18.26 -6.44
C ILE A 36 18.36 -18.61 -5.71
N GLN A 37 18.79 -17.81 -4.74
CA GLN A 37 20.02 -18.04 -3.98
C GLN A 37 19.92 -19.21 -2.98
N SER A 38 18.70 -19.59 -2.56
CA SER A 38 18.48 -20.68 -1.60
C SER A 38 18.82 -22.08 -2.14
N ILE A 39 18.96 -22.21 -3.46
CA ILE A 39 19.20 -23.49 -4.13
C ILE A 39 20.68 -23.83 -4.07
N SER A 40 20.99 -25.07 -3.69
CA SER A 40 22.38 -25.50 -3.54
C SER A 40 23.14 -25.39 -4.87
N LEU A 41 24.35 -24.83 -4.82
CA LEU A 41 25.28 -24.77 -5.95
C LEU A 41 25.60 -26.16 -6.53
N GLY A 42 25.47 -27.23 -5.72
CA GLY A 42 25.68 -28.61 -6.17
C GLY A 42 24.74 -29.04 -7.31
N GLN A 43 23.51 -28.50 -7.38
CA GLN A 43 22.59 -28.77 -8.50
C GLN A 43 23.11 -28.19 -9.81
N SER A 44 23.75 -27.01 -9.75
CA SER A 44 24.37 -26.38 -10.92
C SER A 44 25.59 -27.16 -11.40
N SER A 45 26.42 -27.67 -10.48
CA SER A 45 27.58 -28.50 -10.79
C SER A 45 27.19 -29.87 -11.35
N ALA A 46 26.14 -30.50 -10.83
CA ALA A 46 25.61 -31.76 -11.35
C ALA A 46 25.04 -31.60 -12.77
N ALA A 47 24.32 -30.52 -13.03
CA ALA A 47 23.80 -30.22 -14.37
C ALA A 47 24.92 -29.99 -15.40
N LEU A 48 26.00 -29.31 -14.99
CA LEU A 48 27.21 -29.14 -15.82
C LEU A 48 27.91 -30.47 -16.10
N ALA A 49 28.01 -31.36 -15.11
CA ALA A 49 28.59 -32.70 -15.28
C ALA A 49 27.76 -33.58 -16.24
N LEU A 50 26.44 -33.33 -16.32
CA LEU A 50 25.52 -33.96 -17.29
C LEU A 50 25.59 -33.31 -18.69
N GLY A 51 26.46 -32.31 -18.90
CA GLY A 51 26.62 -31.62 -20.18
C GLY A 51 25.54 -30.57 -20.48
N MET A 52 24.74 -30.16 -19.49
CA MET A 52 23.72 -29.12 -19.67
C MET A 52 24.36 -27.73 -19.67
N THR A 53 23.85 -26.84 -20.53
CA THR A 53 24.23 -25.42 -20.50
C THR A 53 23.64 -24.72 -19.27
N HIS A 54 24.27 -23.63 -18.82
CA HIS A 54 23.80 -22.86 -17.67
C HIS A 54 22.33 -22.41 -17.81
N TRP A 55 21.92 -22.01 -19.01
CA TRP A 55 20.54 -21.63 -19.32
C TRP A 55 19.55 -22.79 -19.22
N GLN A 56 19.96 -23.98 -19.68
CA GLN A 56 19.13 -25.19 -19.55
C GLN A 56 18.99 -25.60 -18.08
N SER A 57 20.09 -25.59 -17.31
CA SER A 57 20.08 -25.88 -15.88
C SER A 57 19.18 -24.90 -15.11
N MET A 58 19.29 -23.60 -15.41
CA MET A 58 18.48 -22.56 -14.78
C MET A 58 16.99 -22.76 -15.04
N LYS A 59 16.58 -23.01 -16.29
CA LYS A 59 15.16 -23.12 -16.65
C LYS A 59 14.51 -24.44 -16.22
N LEU A 60 15.22 -25.57 -16.34
CA LEU A 60 14.65 -26.91 -16.09
C LEU A 60 14.77 -27.36 -14.63
N ILE A 61 15.80 -26.93 -13.90
CA ILE A 61 16.10 -27.47 -12.57
C ILE A 61 15.93 -26.37 -11.52
N ILE A 62 16.66 -25.27 -11.66
CA ILE A 62 16.74 -24.23 -10.62
C ILE A 62 15.42 -23.49 -10.51
N LEU A 63 14.88 -22.95 -11.61
CA LEU A 63 13.66 -22.13 -11.60
C LEU A 63 12.43 -22.85 -11.01
N PRO A 64 12.08 -24.11 -11.38
CA PRO A 64 10.93 -24.79 -10.78
C PRO A 64 11.14 -25.14 -9.30
N GLN A 65 12.38 -25.42 -8.88
CA GLN A 65 12.69 -25.66 -7.46
C GLN A 65 12.61 -24.36 -6.65
N ALA A 66 13.21 -23.29 -7.18
CA ALA A 66 13.14 -21.93 -6.63
C ALA A 66 11.69 -21.52 -6.41
N PHE A 67 10.86 -21.70 -7.44
CA PHE A 67 9.45 -21.29 -7.41
C PHE A 67 8.69 -22.01 -6.31
N ARG A 68 8.86 -23.32 -6.16
CA ARG A 68 8.18 -24.09 -5.10
C ARG A 68 8.60 -23.65 -3.69
N ALA A 69 9.86 -23.24 -3.51
CA ALA A 69 10.35 -22.69 -2.23
C ALA A 69 9.87 -21.24 -1.97
N MET A 70 9.69 -20.45 -3.03
CA MET A 70 9.22 -19.06 -2.94
C MET A 70 7.71 -18.94 -2.71
N VAL A 71 6.89 -19.83 -3.27
CA VAL A 71 5.42 -19.81 -3.13
C VAL A 71 4.95 -19.64 -1.68
N PRO A 72 5.41 -20.43 -0.68
CA PRO A 72 4.98 -20.23 0.70
C PRO A 72 5.38 -18.85 1.26
N LEU A 73 6.58 -18.35 0.92
CA LEU A 73 7.05 -17.02 1.36
C LEU A 73 6.19 -15.89 0.75
N LEU A 74 5.87 -16.00 -0.54
CA LEU A 74 5.01 -15.04 -1.23
C LEU A 74 3.59 -15.06 -0.66
N LEU A 75 3.05 -16.24 -0.36
CA LEU A 75 1.73 -16.37 0.27
C LEU A 75 1.72 -15.75 1.66
N THR A 76 2.74 -15.97 2.48
CA THR A 76 2.83 -15.34 3.81
C THR A 76 2.89 -13.82 3.72
N GLN A 77 3.67 -13.27 2.79
CA GLN A 77 3.74 -11.82 2.58
C GLN A 77 2.40 -11.26 2.06
N GLY A 78 1.74 -11.98 1.16
CA GLY A 78 0.41 -11.63 0.68
C GLY A 78 -0.63 -11.57 1.81
N ILE A 79 -0.61 -12.52 2.74
CA ILE A 79 -1.53 -12.52 3.89
C ILE A 79 -1.31 -11.29 4.77
N VAL A 80 -0.05 -10.93 5.06
CA VAL A 80 0.28 -9.72 5.83
C VAL A 80 -0.24 -8.48 5.13
N LEU A 81 0.00 -8.35 3.81
CA LEU A 81 -0.51 -7.25 3.00
C LEU A 81 -2.04 -7.13 3.05
N PHE A 82 -2.75 -8.25 2.99
CA PHE A 82 -4.21 -8.29 3.10
C PHE A 82 -4.70 -7.81 4.47
N GLN A 83 -4.00 -8.17 5.54
CA GLN A 83 -4.34 -7.72 6.90
C GLN A 83 -4.11 -6.21 7.05
N ASP A 84 -2.97 -5.71 6.58
CA ASP A 84 -2.60 -4.30 6.67
C ASP A 84 -3.55 -3.41 5.86
N THR A 85 -3.93 -3.83 4.64
CA THR A 85 -4.91 -3.09 3.80
C THR A 85 -6.31 -3.06 4.43
N SER A 86 -6.74 -4.18 5.03
CA SER A 86 -8.02 -4.24 5.75
C SER A 86 -8.02 -3.31 6.97
N LEU A 87 -6.92 -3.27 7.72
CA LEU A 87 -6.74 -2.37 8.87
C LEU A 87 -6.81 -0.89 8.44
N VAL A 88 -6.06 -0.51 7.40
CA VAL A 88 -6.03 0.86 6.88
C VAL A 88 -7.40 1.30 6.38
N TYR A 89 -8.16 0.42 5.72
CA TYR A 89 -9.52 0.73 5.27
C TYR A 89 -10.46 1.05 6.44
N VAL A 90 -10.43 0.24 7.50
CA VAL A 90 -11.24 0.48 8.71
C VAL A 90 -10.87 1.80 9.39
N LEU A 91 -9.57 2.11 9.50
CA LEU A 91 -9.09 3.39 10.03
C LEU A 91 -9.57 4.57 9.19
N SER A 92 -9.46 4.47 7.86
CA SER A 92 -9.90 5.52 6.94
C SER A 92 -11.40 5.80 7.05
N LEU A 93 -12.24 4.77 7.18
CA LEU A 93 -13.67 4.94 7.43
C LEU A 93 -13.94 5.60 8.79
N ALA A 94 -13.25 5.17 9.84
CA ALA A 94 -13.40 5.77 11.17
C ALA A 94 -13.01 7.25 11.19
N ASP A 95 -11.91 7.62 10.53
CA ASP A 95 -11.49 9.01 10.37
C ASP A 95 -12.50 9.84 9.56
N PHE A 96 -13.10 9.24 8.51
CA PHE A 96 -14.15 9.88 7.73
C PHE A 96 -15.39 10.19 8.59
N PHE A 97 -15.89 9.22 9.35
CA PHE A 97 -17.04 9.43 10.25
C PHE A 97 -16.75 10.44 11.35
N ARG A 98 -15.55 10.41 11.93
CA ARG A 98 -15.12 11.37 12.94
C ARG A 98 -15.07 12.80 12.37
N THR A 99 -14.60 12.94 11.15
CA THR A 99 -14.59 14.22 10.44
C THR A 99 -16.01 14.70 10.17
N ALA A 100 -16.91 13.81 9.73
CA ALA A 100 -18.31 14.12 9.48
C ALA A 100 -19.09 14.51 10.75
N SER A 101 -18.88 13.82 11.88
CA SER A 101 -19.53 14.16 13.14
C SER A 101 -19.04 15.50 13.69
N THR A 102 -17.74 15.81 13.55
CA THR A 102 -17.17 17.10 13.95
C THR A 102 -17.74 18.26 13.11
N ILE A 103 -18.07 18.01 11.84
CA ILE A 103 -18.73 19.00 10.97
C ILE A 103 -20.20 19.18 11.39
N GLY A 104 -20.93 18.08 11.66
CA GLY A 104 -22.32 18.14 12.11
C GLY A 104 -22.50 18.79 13.50
N GLU A 105 -21.57 18.57 14.43
CA GLU A 105 -21.57 19.26 15.73
C GLU A 105 -21.30 20.76 15.59
N ARG A 106 -20.48 21.18 14.62
CA ARG A 106 -20.25 22.60 14.32
C ARG A 106 -21.48 23.28 13.69
N ASP A 107 -22.25 22.56 12.88
CA ASP A 107 -23.51 23.07 12.31
C ASP A 107 -24.67 23.07 13.33
N GLY A 108 -24.62 22.23 14.37
CA GLY A 108 -25.68 22.12 15.39
C GLY A 108 -25.65 23.21 16.49
N THR A 109 -24.56 23.96 16.63
CA THR A 109 -24.43 25.02 17.66
C THR A 109 -24.06 26.40 17.11
N GLN A 110 -24.23 26.68 15.81
CA GLN A 110 -24.15 28.04 15.27
C GLN A 110 -25.49 28.46 14.63
N VAL A 111 -26.52 28.58 15.45
CA VAL A 111 -27.47 29.70 15.29
C VAL A 111 -26.88 30.94 15.98
N ASP A 112 -25.64 31.29 15.65
CA ASP A 112 -25.22 32.68 15.76
C ASP A 112 -25.62 33.29 14.43
N ASP A 113 -26.70 34.07 14.43
CA ASP A 113 -27.09 34.84 13.27
C ASP A 113 -25.90 35.70 12.84
N ASP A 114 -25.44 35.46 11.61
CA ASP A 114 -24.44 36.27 10.94
C ASP A 114 -24.74 37.75 11.22
N PRO A 115 -23.76 38.57 11.65
CA PRO A 115 -24.01 40.00 11.92
C PRO A 115 -24.50 40.75 10.67
N VAL A 116 -24.29 40.17 9.48
CA VAL A 116 -24.83 40.64 8.20
C VAL A 116 -26.34 40.43 8.09
N CYS A 117 -26.91 39.37 8.68
CA CYS A 117 -28.35 39.11 8.71
C CYS A 117 -29.08 39.99 9.74
N ARG A 118 -28.43 40.28 10.89
CA ARG A 118 -28.99 41.14 11.94
C ARG A 118 -29.19 42.60 11.50
N ILE A 119 -28.39 43.10 10.55
CA ILE A 119 -28.55 44.44 9.96
C ILE A 119 -29.78 44.57 9.03
N CYS A 120 -30.22 43.47 8.40
CA CYS A 120 -31.39 43.51 7.52
C CYS A 120 -32.73 43.51 8.27
N LEU A 121 -32.78 43.01 9.52
CA LEU A 121 -34.03 42.93 10.30
C LEU A 121 -34.37 44.20 11.10
N PHE A 122 -33.51 45.22 11.12
CA PHE A 122 -33.77 46.51 11.80
C PHE A 122 -34.28 47.61 10.85
N ARG A 123 -34.69 47.24 9.63
CA ARG A 123 -35.20 48.15 8.60
C ARG A 123 -36.59 47.72 8.11
N TYR A 124 -37.50 47.43 9.04
CA TYR A 124 -38.94 47.44 8.79
C TYR A 124 -39.69 47.99 10.00
#